data_AF-A0A1C6K5Q3-F1
#
_entry.id   AF-A0A1C6K5Q3-F1
#
_cell.length_a   1.000
_cell.length_b   1.000
_cell.length_c   1.000
_cell.angle_alpha   90.00
_cell.angle_beta   90.00
_cell.angle_gamma   90.00
#
_symmetry.space_group_name_H-M   'P 1'
#
loop_
_entity.id
_entity.type
_entity.pdbx_description
1 polymer ?
#
loop_
_entity_poly.entity_id
_entity_poly.type
_entity_poly.pdbx_seq_one_letter_code
_entity_poly.pdbx_strand_id
1 'polypeptide(L)' 'MKEKVEFKGSVILNPVPVVLITSKNKEGKENVFTVTWTGTSHLI' A
#
# COMPACT_ATOMS: atom_id res chain seq x y z
N MET A 1 -30.53 4.79 3.41
CA MET A 1 -29.49 5.76 3.77
C MET A 1 -28.26 5.40 2.96
N LYS A 2 -27.77 6.27 2.05
CA LYS A 2 -26.54 5.99 1.28
C LYS A 2 -25.36 6.18 2.23
N GLU A 3 -24.56 5.13 2.42
CA GLU A 3 -23.30 5.20 3.14
C GLU A 3 -22.42 6.26 2.46
N LYS A 4 -21.96 7.25 3.23
CA LYS A 4 -21.17 8.36 2.70
C LYS A 4 -19.77 7.80 2.45
N VAL A 5 -19.42 7.57 1.18
CA VAL A 5 -18.07 7.16 0.80
C VAL A 5 -17.12 8.33 1.09
N GLU A 6 -16.33 8.22 2.15
CA GLU A 6 -15.27 9.18 2.43
C GLU A 6 -14.14 8.98 1.44
N PHE A 7 -14.09 9.88 0.45
CA PHE A 7 -13.08 9.84 -0.59
C PHE A 7 -11.85 10.63 -0.18
N LYS A 8 -10.70 9.94 -0.08
CA LYS A 8 -9.43 10.58 0.25
C LYS A 8 -8.78 11.13 -1.02
N GLY A 9 -9.28 12.27 -1.51
CA GLY A 9 -8.84 12.88 -2.78
C GLY A 9 -7.34 13.18 -2.85
N SER A 10 -6.68 13.40 -1.71
CA SER A 10 -5.22 13.59 -1.65
C SER A 10 -4.41 12.38 -2.14
N VAL A 11 -4.98 11.18 -2.13
CA VAL A 11 -4.32 9.94 -2.58
C VAL A 11 -4.29 9.82 -4.11
N ILE A 12 -5.11 10.61 -4.83
CA ILE A 12 -5.27 10.51 -6.30
C ILE A 12 -4.52 11.62 -7.03
N LEU A 13 -4.30 12.77 -6.38
CA LEU A 13 -3.75 13.96 -7.02
C LEU A 13 -2.24 13.91 -7.26
N ASN A 14 -1.52 12.94 -6.69
CA ASN A 14 -0.07 12.80 -6.84
C ASN A 14 0.30 11.39 -7.29
N PRO A 15 1.22 11.22 -8.26
CA PRO A 15 1.72 9.90 -8.62
C PRO A 15 2.49 9.29 -7.45
N VAL A 16 2.21 8.02 -7.16
CA VAL A 16 2.84 7.23 -6.10
C VAL A 16 3.34 5.92 -6.71
N PRO A 17 4.50 5.38 -6.26
CA PRO A 17 5.00 4.11 -6.77
C PRO A 17 4.05 2.97 -6.40
N VAL A 18 3.69 2.11 -7.36
CA VAL A 18 2.90 0.90 -7.10
C VAL A 18 3.86 -0.28 -7.01
N VAL A 19 3.93 -0.92 -5.85
CA VAL A 19 4.81 -2.09 -5.64
C VAL A 19 4.03 -3.30 -5.15
N LEU A 20 4.57 -4.48 -5.45
CA LEU A 20 4.09 -5.75 -4.92
C LEU A 20 4.93 -6.12 -3.71
N ILE A 21 4.30 -6.23 -2.54
CA ILE A 21 4.95 -6.72 -1.33
C ILE A 21 4.68 -8.22 -1.22
N THR A 22 5.76 -9.00 -1.20
CA THR A 22 5.73 -10.45 -1.03
C THR A 22 6.39 -10.84 0.27
N SER A 23 5.76 -11.74 1.03
CA SER A 23 6.38 -12.36 2.21
C SER A 23 6.04 -13.84 2.27
N LYS A 24 6.92 -14.60 2.92
CA LYS A 24 6.73 -16.03 3.19
C LYS A 24 7.13 -16.31 4.63
N ASN A 25 6.26 -16.97 5.39
CA ASN A 25 6.56 -17.32 6.78
C ASN A 25 7.35 -18.64 6.86
N LYS A 26 7.79 -19.02 8.08
CA LYS A 26 8.54 -20.27 8.32
C LYS A 26 7.73 -21.55 8.02
N GLU A 27 6.40 -21.46 7.99
CA GLU A 27 5.49 -22.56 7.62
C GLU A 27 5.28 -22.65 6.10
N GLY A 28 5.90 -21.75 5.32
CA GLY A 28 5.76 -21.70 3.86
C GLY A 28 4.51 -20.99 3.35
N LYS A 29 3.73 -20.32 4.20
CA LYS A 29 2.56 -19.53 3.78
C LYS A 29 3.02 -18.23 3.14
N GLU A 30 2.54 -17.97 1.93
CA GLU A 30 2.83 -16.79 1.14
C GLU A 30 1.77 -15.72 1.35
N ASN A 31 2.19 -14.46 1.37
CA ASN A 31 1.30 -13.30 1.39
C ASN A 31 1.80 -12.28 0.36
N VAL A 32 0.89 -11.87 -0.51
CA VAL A 32 1.14 -10.94 -1.60
C VAL A 32 0.09 -9.85 -1.57
N PHE A 33 0.52 -8.60 -1.50
CA PHE A 33 -0.38 -7.44 -1.52
C PHE A 33 0.27 -6.23 -2.19
N THR A 34 -0.56 -5.38 -2.78
CA THR A 34 -0.12 -4.16 -3.46
C THR A 34 -0.06 -2.99 -2.49
N VAL A 35 1.02 -2.21 -2.54
CA VAL A 35 1.17 -0.99 -1.73
C VAL A 35 1.57 0.17 -2.63
N THR A 36 0.94 1.32 -2.41
CA THR A 36 1.21 2.57 -3.14
C THR A 36 2.06 3.56 -2.34
N TRP A 37 1.89 3.60 -1.02
CA TRP A 37 2.67 4.49 -0.14
C TRP A 37 3.92 3.79 0.35
N THR A 38 4.96 3.78 -0.49
CA THR A 38 6.28 3.24 -0.14
C THR A 38 7.36 4.30 -0.34
N GLY A 39 8.38 4.25 0.51
CA GLY A 39 9.51 5.18 0.47
C GLY A 39 10.72 4.57 1.15
N THR A 40 11.90 5.08 0.82
CA THR A 40 13.14 4.68 1.50
C THR A 40 13.25 5.41 2.83
N SER A 41 13.36 4.66 3.93
CA SER A 41 13.84 5.24 5.18
C SER A 41 15.35 5.45 5.06
N HIS A 42 15.78 6.65 4.69
CA HIS A 42 17.20 7.02 4.78
C HIS A 42 17.46 7.60 6.17
N LEU A 43 18.32 6.94 6.95
CA LEU A 43 18.89 7.50 8.17
C LEU A 43 20.09 8.36 7.76
N ILE A 44 19.97 9.66 7.94
CA ILE A 44 21.09 10.55 8.25
C ILE A 44 20.91 10.99 9.70
#